data_AF-A0A5B8FKR9-F1
#
_entry.id   AF-A0A5B8FKR9-F1
#
_cell.length_a   1.000
_cell.length_b   1.000
_cell.length_c   1.000
_cell.angle_alpha   90.00
_cell.angle_beta   90.00
_cell.angle_gamma   90.00
#
_symmetry.space_group_name_H-M   'P 1'
#
loop_
_entity.id
_entity.type
_entity.pdbx_description
1 polymer ?
#
loop_
_entity_poly.entity_id
_entity_poly.type
_entity_poly.pdbx_seq_one_letter_code
_entity_poly.pdbx_strand_id
1 'polypeptide(L)'
;GKTHLMFAAGNALRQANPAAKVMYLRSEQFFSAMIRALQDKAMDQFKRQFQQIDALLIDDIQFFAGKDRTQEEFFHTFNALFDGRQQIILTCDRYPREVEGLEPRLKSRLAWGLSVAIDPPDFETRAAIVLAKARERGAEIPDDVAFLIAKKMRSNVRDLEGALNTLVARANFTGRSITVEFAQETLRDLLRAQQQAIGIPNIQKTVADYYGLQMKDLLSKRRTRSLARPRQVAMALAK
;
A
#
# COMPACT_ATOMS: atom_id res chain seq x y z
N GLY A 1 4.86 -2.07 1.76
CA GLY A 1 5.74 -2.22 2.92
C GLY A 1 5.44 -1.28 4.09
N LYS A 2 4.51 -0.31 4.00
CA LYS A 2 4.29 0.72 5.04
C LYS A 2 4.04 0.13 6.44
N THR A 3 2.96 -0.65 6.59
CA THR A 3 2.63 -1.34 7.84
C THR A 3 3.77 -2.22 8.35
N HIS A 4 4.42 -2.98 7.45
CA HIS A 4 5.55 -3.83 7.82
C HIS A 4 6.71 -3.02 8.41
N LEU A 5 7.08 -1.90 7.76
CA LEU A 5 8.17 -1.04 8.24
C LEU A 5 7.82 -0.35 9.57
N MET A 6 6.57 0.07 9.73
CA MET A 6 6.07 0.63 11.00
C MET A 6 6.17 -0.39 12.14
N PHE A 7 5.75 -1.64 11.91
CA PHE A 7 5.92 -2.72 12.89
C PHE A 7 7.39 -3.03 13.15
N ALA A 8 8.25 -3.05 12.12
CA ALA A 8 9.68 -3.26 12.27
C ALA A 8 10.32 -2.18 13.15
N ALA A 9 9.95 -0.90 12.96
CA ALA A 9 10.40 0.20 13.80
C ALA A 9 9.93 0.04 15.27
N GLY A 10 8.66 -0.31 15.48
CA GLY A 10 8.13 -0.60 16.83
C GLY A 10 8.84 -1.77 17.52
N ASN A 11 9.12 -2.85 16.78
CA ASN A 11 9.84 -4.00 17.29
C ASN A 11 11.31 -3.67 17.59
N ALA A 12 11.97 -2.88 16.75
CA ALA A 12 13.32 -2.40 16.99
C ALA A 12 13.42 -1.55 18.26
N LEU A 13 12.42 -0.68 18.51
CA LEU A 13 12.32 0.07 19.77
C LEU A 13 12.22 -0.85 20.99
N ARG A 14 11.39 -1.90 20.92
CA ARG A 14 11.27 -2.89 22.00
C ARG A 14 12.51 -3.76 22.15
N GLN A 15 13.25 -4.01 21.08
CA GLN A 15 14.50 -4.75 21.14
C GLN A 15 15.59 -3.93 21.84
N ALA A 16 15.67 -2.62 21.55
CA ALA A 16 16.60 -1.70 22.21
C ALA A 16 16.20 -1.43 23.68
N ASN A 17 14.90 -1.34 23.96
CA ASN A 17 14.37 -1.17 25.30
C ASN A 17 13.16 -2.12 25.52
N PRO A 18 13.35 -3.28 26.17
CA PRO A 18 12.27 -4.23 26.42
C PRO A 18 11.10 -3.69 27.25
N ALA A 19 11.33 -2.65 28.05
CA ALA A 19 10.30 -1.98 28.85
C ALA A 19 9.51 -0.92 28.07
N ALA A 20 9.93 -0.59 26.84
CA ALA A 20 9.24 0.41 26.02
C ALA A 20 7.80 -0.02 25.71
N LYS A 21 6.87 0.90 25.97
CA LYS A 21 5.45 0.75 25.69
C LYS A 21 5.16 1.30 24.29
N VAL A 22 4.92 0.39 23.36
CA VAL A 22 4.58 0.70 21.97
C VAL A 22 3.10 0.39 21.75
N MET A 23 2.34 1.38 21.27
CA MET A 23 0.92 1.21 20.94
C MET A 23 0.73 1.28 19.44
N TYR A 24 0.02 0.29 18.88
CA TYR A 24 -0.39 0.27 17.48
C TYR A 24 -1.90 0.39 17.37
N LEU A 25 -2.37 1.26 16.47
CA LEU A 25 -3.78 1.44 16.15
C LEU A 25 -3.94 1.67 14.65
N ARG A 26 -5.04 1.21 14.06
CA ARG A 26 -5.51 1.77 12.78
C ARG A 26 -6.19 3.11 13.04
N SER A 27 -6.09 4.04 12.09
CA SER A 27 -6.73 5.36 12.18
C SER A 27 -8.23 5.29 12.52
N GLU A 28 -8.97 4.33 11.96
CA GLU A 28 -10.39 4.10 12.27
C GLU A 28 -10.65 3.65 13.72
N GLN A 29 -9.75 2.85 14.29
CA GLN A 29 -9.84 2.39 15.68
C GLN A 29 -9.55 3.54 16.65
N PHE A 30 -8.50 4.31 16.35
CA PHE A 30 -8.19 5.53 17.09
C PHE A 30 -9.40 6.49 17.07
N PHE A 31 -9.98 6.70 15.89
CA PHE A 31 -11.16 7.52 15.72
C PHE A 31 -12.35 7.04 16.55
N SER A 32 -12.69 5.76 16.43
CA SER A 32 -13.83 5.18 17.13
C SER A 32 -13.68 5.27 18.65
N ALA A 33 -12.47 5.04 19.16
CA ALA A 33 -12.15 5.19 20.57
C ALA A 33 -12.27 6.65 21.05
N MET A 34 -11.78 7.60 20.23
CA MET A 34 -11.87 9.04 20.53
C MET A 34 -13.33 9.53 20.56
N ILE A 35 -14.16 9.12 19.61
CA ILE A 35 -15.59 9.50 19.59
C ILE A 35 -16.32 8.95 20.81
N ARG A 36 -16.06 7.69 21.20
CA ARG A 36 -16.63 7.12 22.42
C ARG A 36 -16.20 7.91 23.66
N ALA A 37 -14.92 8.23 23.77
CA ALA A 37 -14.41 9.05 24.87
C ALA A 37 -15.04 10.46 24.93
N LEU A 38 -15.34 11.07 23.78
CA LEU A 38 -16.09 12.33 23.71
C LEU A 38 -17.53 12.17 24.20
N GLN A 39 -18.22 11.12 23.76
CA GLN A 39 -19.61 10.82 24.16
C GLN A 39 -19.72 10.55 25.66
N ASP A 40 -18.77 9.79 26.20
CA ASP A 40 -18.72 9.39 27.61
C ASP A 40 -18.10 10.48 28.52
N LYS A 41 -17.73 11.64 27.97
CA LYS A 41 -17.00 12.72 28.67
C LYS A 41 -15.70 12.24 29.35
N ALA A 42 -15.05 11.25 28.76
CA ALA A 42 -13.85 10.57 29.26
C ALA A 42 -12.57 10.93 28.46
N MET A 43 -12.53 12.10 27.81
CA MET A 43 -11.39 12.50 26.98
C MET A 43 -10.07 12.61 27.74
N ASP A 44 -10.09 13.00 29.01
CA ASP A 44 -8.89 13.04 29.83
C ASP A 44 -8.32 11.65 30.07
N GLN A 45 -9.18 10.64 30.23
CA GLN A 45 -8.75 9.25 30.37
C GLN A 45 -8.18 8.73 29.06
N PHE A 46 -8.83 9.04 27.93
CA PHE A 46 -8.32 8.73 26.60
C PHE A 46 -6.91 9.30 26.39
N LYS A 47 -6.70 10.60 26.65
CA LYS A 47 -5.38 11.25 26.54
C LYS A 47 -4.32 10.61 27.44
N ARG A 48 -4.66 10.27 28.68
CA ARG A 48 -3.73 9.62 29.63
C ARG A 48 -3.18 8.28 29.12
N GLN A 49 -3.96 7.52 28.35
CA GLN A 49 -3.48 6.24 27.79
C GLN A 49 -2.29 6.44 26.86
N PHE A 50 -2.23 7.57 26.16
CA PHE A 50 -1.14 7.90 25.24
C PHE A 50 0.01 8.69 25.89
N GLN A 51 -0.19 9.26 27.09
CA GLN A 51 0.91 9.84 27.86
C GLN A 51 1.84 8.78 28.45
N GLN A 52 1.33 7.56 28.64
CA GLN A 52 2.05 6.46 29.26
C GLN A 52 2.85 5.59 28.27
N ILE A 53 2.85 5.92 26.98
CA ILE A 53 3.54 5.15 25.95
C ILE A 53 4.80 5.88 25.48
N ASP A 54 5.78 5.13 25.01
CA ASP A 54 7.01 5.65 24.44
C ASP A 54 6.87 5.87 22.94
N ALA A 55 6.05 5.05 22.27
CA ALA A 55 5.78 5.18 20.85
C ALA A 55 4.32 4.89 20.46
N LEU A 56 3.78 5.73 19.57
CA LEU A 56 2.47 5.58 18.94
C LEU A 56 2.62 5.31 17.45
N LEU A 57 2.09 4.17 17.01
CA LEU A 57 2.07 3.72 15.62
C LEU A 57 0.63 3.81 15.10
N ILE A 58 0.37 4.66 14.11
CA ILE A 58 -0.96 4.78 13.49
C ILE A 58 -0.88 4.40 12.01
N ASP A 59 -1.63 3.36 11.64
CA ASP A 59 -1.75 2.94 10.24
C ASP A 59 -2.87 3.70 9.52
N ASP A 60 -2.65 3.95 8.23
CA ASP A 60 -3.62 4.43 7.25
C ASP A 60 -4.33 5.74 7.63
N ILE A 61 -3.55 6.80 7.89
CA ILE A 61 -4.12 8.11 8.29
C ILE A 61 -5.00 8.76 7.22
N GLN A 62 -4.94 8.30 5.96
CA GLN A 62 -5.82 8.78 4.88
C GLN A 62 -7.31 8.63 5.21
N PHE A 63 -7.70 7.71 6.10
CA PHE A 63 -9.09 7.54 6.52
C PHE A 63 -9.63 8.67 7.43
N PHE A 64 -8.79 9.63 7.82
CA PHE A 64 -9.21 10.88 8.46
C PHE A 64 -9.78 11.92 7.48
N ALA A 65 -9.47 11.80 6.18
CA ALA A 65 -9.90 12.75 5.17
C ALA A 65 -11.43 12.92 5.14
N GLY A 66 -11.88 14.18 5.08
CA GLY A 66 -13.31 14.54 4.97
C GLY A 66 -14.12 14.38 6.26
N LYS A 67 -13.48 14.09 7.40
CA LYS A 67 -14.14 13.99 8.72
C LYS A 67 -13.78 15.17 9.61
N ASP A 68 -14.23 16.38 9.28
CA ASP A 68 -13.72 17.65 9.85
C ASP A 68 -13.65 17.68 11.39
N ARG A 69 -14.76 17.41 12.10
CA ARG A 69 -14.76 17.35 13.58
C ARG A 69 -13.76 16.33 14.16
N THR A 70 -13.47 15.26 13.40
CA THR A 70 -12.51 14.23 13.79
C THR A 70 -11.08 14.72 13.64
N GLN A 71 -10.80 15.42 12.55
CA GLN A 71 -9.48 15.94 12.23
C GLN A 71 -9.05 17.00 13.25
N GLU A 72 -9.99 17.82 13.70
CA GLU A 72 -9.77 18.79 14.77
C GLU A 72 -9.34 18.14 16.08
N GLU A 73 -10.10 17.16 16.56
CA GLU A 73 -9.81 16.47 17.81
C GLU A 73 -8.52 15.64 17.72
N PHE A 74 -8.26 15.03 16.56
CA PHE A 74 -7.00 14.37 16.27
C PHE A 74 -5.83 15.35 16.31
N PHE A 75 -5.96 16.56 15.74
CA PHE A 75 -4.92 17.58 15.77
C PHE A 75 -4.54 17.98 17.20
N HIS A 76 -5.53 18.19 18.06
CA HIS A 76 -5.28 18.49 19.47
C HIS A 76 -4.61 17.33 20.21
N THR A 77 -5.07 16.11 19.96
CA THR A 77 -4.45 14.91 20.55
C THR A 77 -3.02 14.73 20.06
N PHE A 78 -2.79 14.86 18.76
CA PHE A 78 -1.46 14.77 18.14
C PHE A 78 -0.48 15.78 18.77
N ASN A 79 -0.89 17.05 18.94
CA ASN A 79 0.00 18.03 19.56
C ASN A 79 0.32 17.68 21.02
N ALA A 80 -0.64 17.21 21.80
CA ALA A 80 -0.39 16.79 23.18
C ALA A 80 0.63 15.64 23.26
N LEU A 81 0.60 14.70 22.30
CA LEU A 81 1.58 13.60 22.19
C LEU A 81 2.91 14.03 21.59
N PHE A 82 2.87 15.03 20.73
CA PHE A 82 4.09 15.59 20.17
C PHE A 82 4.88 16.35 21.25
N ASP A 83 4.19 17.18 22.05
CA ASP A 83 4.78 17.97 23.13
C ASP A 83 5.30 17.09 24.28
N GLY A 84 4.68 15.93 24.51
CA GLY A 84 5.14 14.93 25.48
C GLY A 84 6.38 14.14 25.03
N ARG A 85 6.96 14.45 23.85
CA ARG A 85 8.14 13.81 23.26
C ARG A 85 8.00 12.31 23.00
N GLN A 86 6.78 11.81 22.85
CA GLN A 86 6.54 10.43 22.41
C GLN A 86 6.95 10.26 20.94
N GLN A 87 7.50 9.11 20.58
CA GLN A 87 7.78 8.79 19.18
C GLN A 87 6.48 8.50 18.44
N ILE A 88 6.17 9.27 17.40
CA ILE A 88 4.97 9.05 16.58
C ILE A 88 5.41 8.53 15.21
N ILE A 89 4.82 7.41 14.76
CA ILE A 89 5.04 6.85 13.41
C ILE A 89 3.68 6.69 12.75
N LEU A 90 3.54 7.25 11.56
CA LEU A 90 2.28 7.27 10.81
C LEU A 90 2.52 6.68 9.43
N THR A 91 1.54 5.96 8.90
CA THR A 91 1.54 5.56 7.50
C THR A 91 0.44 6.29 6.74
N CYS A 92 0.70 6.55 5.46
CA CYS A 92 -0.26 7.15 4.56
C CYS A 92 -0.11 6.54 3.15
N ASP A 93 -1.21 6.36 2.44
CA ASP A 93 -1.18 5.86 1.05
C ASP A 93 -0.64 6.87 0.03
N ARG A 94 -0.69 8.16 0.37
CA ARG A 94 -0.23 9.26 -0.47
C ARG A 94 0.61 10.23 0.37
N TYR A 95 1.32 11.14 -0.27
CA TYR A 95 1.96 12.21 0.49
C TYR A 95 0.89 13.05 1.21
N PRO A 96 1.11 13.49 2.47
CA PRO A 96 0.12 14.27 3.21
C PRO A 96 -0.45 15.46 2.45
N ARG A 97 0.38 16.12 1.62
CA ARG A 97 -0.03 17.25 0.77
C ARG A 97 -1.10 16.87 -0.26
N GLU A 98 -1.05 15.65 -0.77
CA GLU A 98 -1.92 15.09 -1.82
C GLU A 98 -3.19 14.44 -1.26
N VAL A 99 -3.33 14.31 0.06
CA VAL A 99 -4.55 13.76 0.67
C VAL A 99 -5.65 14.81 0.59
N GLU A 100 -6.59 14.64 -0.33
CA GLU A 100 -7.81 15.46 -0.40
C GLU A 100 -8.64 15.32 0.87
N GLY A 101 -9.27 16.40 1.34
CA GLY A 101 -10.08 16.39 2.56
C GLY A 101 -9.30 16.34 3.87
N LEU A 102 -7.95 16.33 3.85
CA LEU A 102 -7.14 16.50 5.06
C LEU A 102 -6.92 18.00 5.34
N GLU A 103 -7.14 18.44 6.58
CA GLU A 103 -7.03 19.84 6.97
C GLU A 103 -5.60 20.39 6.74
N PRO A 104 -5.45 21.65 6.29
CA PRO A 104 -4.14 22.25 6.01
C PRO A 104 -3.16 22.21 7.21
N ARG A 105 -3.67 22.37 8.44
CA ARG A 105 -2.85 22.31 9.66
C ARG A 105 -2.27 20.92 9.89
N LEU A 106 -3.04 19.86 9.66
CA LEU A 106 -2.55 18.49 9.74
C LEU A 106 -1.53 18.20 8.64
N LYS A 107 -1.81 18.61 7.40
CA LYS A 107 -0.85 18.48 6.28
C LYS A 107 0.51 19.10 6.61
N SER A 108 0.50 20.31 7.19
CA SER A 108 1.71 21.01 7.60
C SER A 108 2.49 20.25 8.67
N ARG A 109 1.81 19.73 9.71
CA ARG A 109 2.48 18.97 10.78
C ARG A 109 3.05 17.65 10.31
N LEU A 110 2.31 16.90 9.50
CA LEU A 110 2.79 15.65 8.92
C LEU A 110 4.01 15.88 8.02
N ALA A 111 4.04 17.00 7.28
CA ALA A 111 5.15 17.35 6.41
C ALA A 111 6.39 17.90 7.15
N TRP A 112 6.24 18.40 8.38
CA TRP A 112 7.35 18.88 9.20
C TRP A 112 8.16 17.72 9.82
N GLY A 113 7.54 16.55 9.99
CA GLY A 113 8.24 15.32 10.38
C GLY A 113 9.05 14.70 9.23
N LEU A 114 9.76 13.61 9.54
CA LEU A 114 10.48 12.82 8.53
C LEU A 114 9.48 12.05 7.65
N SER A 115 9.31 12.51 6.40
CA SER A 115 8.49 11.84 5.40
C SER A 115 9.37 10.97 4.50
N VAL A 116 9.16 9.65 4.52
CA VAL A 116 9.88 8.69 3.67
C VAL A 116 8.88 8.00 2.74
N ALA A 117 9.12 8.07 1.44
CA ALA A 117 8.35 7.32 0.45
C ALA A 117 8.81 5.86 0.40
N ILE A 118 7.85 4.96 0.16
CA ILE A 118 8.15 3.56 -0.13
C ILE A 118 7.67 3.28 -1.55
N ASP A 119 8.62 3.21 -2.47
CA ASP A 119 8.35 2.90 -3.87
C ASP A 119 8.07 1.40 -4.06
N PRO A 120 7.34 1.03 -5.13
CA PRO A 120 7.20 -0.37 -5.53
C PRO A 120 8.58 -1.01 -5.79
N PRO A 121 8.81 -2.25 -5.33
CA PRO A 121 10.08 -2.93 -5.55
C PRO A 121 10.32 -3.22 -7.04
N ASP A 122 11.59 -3.12 -7.46
CA ASP A 122 12.04 -3.56 -8.78
C ASP A 122 11.96 -5.10 -8.93
N PHE A 123 12.28 -5.61 -10.13
CA PHE A 123 12.16 -7.04 -10.41
C PHE A 123 13.01 -7.91 -9.49
N GLU A 124 14.27 -7.51 -9.26
CA GLU A 124 15.23 -8.25 -8.44
C GLU A 124 14.77 -8.29 -6.98
N THR A 125 14.35 -7.15 -6.45
CA THR A 125 13.79 -7.01 -5.11
C THR A 125 12.51 -7.83 -4.96
N ARG A 126 11.62 -7.87 -5.97
CA ARG A 126 10.43 -8.72 -5.94
C ARG A 126 10.78 -10.20 -5.86
N ALA A 127 11.76 -10.66 -6.63
CA ALA A 127 12.20 -12.06 -6.57
C ALA A 127 12.81 -12.39 -5.19
N ALA A 128 13.65 -11.50 -4.66
CA ALA A 128 14.22 -11.65 -3.33
C ALA A 128 13.14 -11.68 -2.23
N ILE A 129 12.10 -10.86 -2.33
CA ILE A 129 10.95 -10.88 -1.42
C ILE A 129 10.23 -12.23 -1.48
N VAL A 130 9.98 -12.77 -2.67
CA VAL A 130 9.31 -14.08 -2.83
C VAL A 130 10.14 -15.19 -2.19
N LEU A 131 11.46 -15.22 -2.43
CA LEU A 131 12.37 -16.20 -1.82
C LEU A 131 12.41 -16.07 -0.30
N ALA A 132 12.55 -14.84 0.22
CA ALA A 132 12.56 -14.59 1.66
C ALA A 132 11.26 -15.04 2.33
N LYS A 133 10.11 -14.71 1.72
CA LYS A 133 8.79 -15.13 2.22
C LYS A 133 8.56 -16.63 2.13
N ALA A 134 9.15 -17.31 1.16
CA ALA A 134 9.08 -18.76 1.06
C ALA A 134 9.87 -19.42 2.20
N ARG A 135 11.10 -18.93 2.46
CA ARG A 135 11.93 -19.39 3.58
C ARG A 135 11.27 -19.17 4.94
N GLU A 136 10.68 -18.00 5.17
CA GLU A 136 9.92 -17.70 6.41
C GLU A 136 8.78 -18.71 6.64
N ARG A 137 8.23 -19.30 5.57
CA ARG A 137 7.14 -20.27 5.61
C ARG A 137 7.63 -21.73 5.61
N GLY A 138 8.94 -21.96 5.60
CA GLY A 138 9.52 -23.30 5.47
C GLY A 138 9.27 -23.97 4.12
N ALA A 139 8.98 -23.19 3.07
CA ALA A 139 8.78 -23.70 1.71
C ALA A 139 10.05 -23.51 0.88
N GLU A 140 10.54 -24.59 0.28
CA GLU A 140 11.58 -24.52 -0.73
C GLU A 140 10.94 -24.27 -2.10
N ILE A 141 11.36 -23.18 -2.74
CA ILE A 141 10.94 -22.85 -4.10
C ILE A 141 12.19 -22.64 -4.98
N PRO A 142 12.20 -23.14 -6.23
CA PRO A 142 13.27 -22.85 -7.16
C PRO A 142 13.32 -21.35 -7.52
N ASP A 143 14.51 -20.82 -7.80
CA ASP A 143 14.72 -19.43 -8.20
C ASP A 143 13.90 -19.07 -9.45
N ASP A 144 13.81 -19.98 -10.42
CA ASP A 144 13.02 -19.79 -11.64
C ASP A 144 11.52 -19.57 -11.35
N VAL A 145 10.99 -20.21 -10.30
CA VAL A 145 9.61 -20.00 -9.85
C VAL A 145 9.46 -18.63 -9.20
N ALA A 146 10.43 -18.21 -8.38
CA ALA A 146 10.44 -16.87 -7.81
C ALA A 146 10.53 -15.78 -8.90
N PHE A 147 11.38 -15.98 -9.92
CA PHE A 147 11.47 -15.10 -11.08
C PHE A 147 10.17 -15.06 -11.89
N LEU A 148 9.51 -16.20 -12.09
CA LEU A 148 8.21 -16.25 -12.75
C LEU A 148 7.19 -15.39 -12.00
N ILE A 149 7.07 -15.58 -10.67
CA ILE A 149 6.15 -14.82 -9.84
C ILE A 149 6.49 -13.32 -9.90
N ALA A 150 7.76 -12.95 -9.70
CA ALA A 150 8.21 -11.56 -9.72
C ALA A 150 8.04 -10.86 -11.08
N LYS A 151 8.15 -11.60 -12.19
CA LYS A 151 7.94 -11.09 -13.55
C LYS A 151 6.48 -10.79 -13.82
N LYS A 152 5.60 -11.63 -13.29
CA LYS A 152 4.16 -11.58 -13.56
C LYS A 152 3.39 -10.68 -12.59
N MET A 153 3.75 -10.67 -11.31
CA MET A 153 3.10 -9.86 -10.27
C MET A 153 3.86 -8.54 -10.11
N ARG A 154 3.34 -7.47 -10.72
CA ARG A 154 4.01 -6.15 -10.75
C ARG A 154 3.34 -5.08 -9.90
N SER A 155 2.17 -5.39 -9.38
CA SER A 155 1.27 -4.48 -8.67
C SER A 155 1.80 -4.08 -7.30
N ASN A 156 1.97 -5.03 -6.39
CA ASN A 156 2.42 -4.77 -5.02
C ASN A 156 2.91 -6.07 -4.33
N VAL A 157 3.50 -5.93 -3.14
CA VAL A 157 4.04 -7.06 -2.37
C VAL A 157 2.96 -8.04 -1.88
N ARG A 158 1.72 -7.59 -1.60
CA ARG A 158 0.62 -8.49 -1.19
C ARG A 158 0.27 -9.49 -2.30
N ASP A 159 0.32 -9.06 -3.56
CA ASP A 159 0.07 -9.96 -4.71
C ASP A 159 1.16 -11.03 -4.83
N LEU A 160 2.43 -10.69 -4.56
CA LEU A 160 3.53 -11.66 -4.48
C LEU A 160 3.28 -12.68 -3.35
N GLU A 161 2.94 -12.19 -2.16
CA GLU A 161 2.66 -13.05 -1.00
C GLU A 161 1.42 -13.94 -1.21
N GLY A 162 0.39 -13.43 -1.91
CA GLY A 162 -0.82 -14.15 -2.27
C GLY A 162 -0.58 -15.24 -3.31
N ALA A 163 0.23 -14.95 -4.34
CA ALA A 163 0.67 -15.95 -5.30
C ALA A 163 1.48 -17.06 -4.63
N LEU A 164 2.45 -16.69 -3.78
CA LEU A 164 3.24 -17.64 -3.01
C LEU A 164 2.37 -18.48 -2.06
N ASN A 165 1.41 -17.86 -1.36
CA ASN A 165 0.47 -18.57 -0.48
C ASN A 165 -0.32 -19.64 -1.25
N THR A 166 -0.90 -19.25 -2.39
CA THR A 166 -1.66 -20.16 -3.25
C THR A 166 -0.80 -21.33 -3.72
N LEU A 167 0.43 -21.04 -4.14
CA LEU A 167 1.36 -22.04 -4.65
C LEU A 167 1.77 -23.05 -3.58
N VAL A 168 2.20 -22.57 -2.41
CA VAL A 168 2.61 -23.42 -1.29
C VAL A 168 1.43 -24.25 -0.77
N ALA A 169 0.25 -23.65 -0.62
CA ALA A 169 -0.95 -24.36 -0.19
C ALA A 169 -1.33 -25.49 -1.15
N ARG A 170 -1.30 -25.24 -2.46
CA ARG A 170 -1.60 -26.24 -3.48
C ARG A 170 -0.55 -27.35 -3.55
N ALA A 171 0.72 -27.02 -3.42
CA ALA A 171 1.81 -28.01 -3.37
C ALA A 171 1.61 -28.96 -2.18
N ASN A 172 1.39 -28.41 -0.99
CA ASN A 172 1.15 -29.18 0.23
C ASN A 172 -0.10 -30.05 0.12
N PHE A 173 -1.20 -29.53 -0.45
CA PHE A 173 -2.44 -30.29 -0.61
C PHE A 173 -2.33 -31.42 -1.63
N THR A 174 -1.55 -31.24 -2.70
CA THR A 174 -1.40 -32.22 -3.78
C THR A 174 -0.19 -33.14 -3.63
N GLY A 175 0.70 -32.85 -2.66
CA GLY A 175 1.98 -33.54 -2.49
C GLY A 175 2.95 -33.34 -3.66
N ARG A 176 2.70 -32.36 -4.55
CA ARG A 176 3.55 -32.09 -5.71
C ARG A 176 4.66 -31.10 -5.33
N SER A 177 5.84 -31.32 -5.89
CA SER A 177 6.95 -30.36 -5.81
C SER A 177 6.61 -29.07 -6.55
N ILE A 178 7.10 -27.94 -6.04
CA ILE A 178 6.92 -26.63 -6.68
C ILE A 178 7.89 -26.51 -7.86
N THR A 179 7.37 -26.66 -9.08
CA THR A 179 8.11 -26.41 -10.33
C THR A 179 7.54 -25.22 -11.11
N VAL A 180 8.22 -24.79 -12.17
CA VAL A 180 7.75 -23.70 -13.04
C VAL A 180 6.42 -24.08 -13.69
N GLU A 181 6.27 -25.31 -14.15
CA GLU A 181 5.04 -25.84 -14.76
C GLU A 181 3.90 -25.83 -13.75
N PHE A 182 4.16 -26.32 -12.53
CA PHE A 182 3.18 -26.32 -11.45
C PHE A 182 2.74 -24.90 -11.08
N ALA A 183 3.68 -23.94 -11.06
CA ALA A 183 3.36 -22.54 -10.79
C ALA A 183 2.53 -21.90 -11.90
N GLN A 184 2.81 -22.20 -13.17
CA GLN A 184 2.01 -21.72 -14.30
C GLN A 184 0.59 -22.29 -14.29
N GLU A 185 0.45 -23.58 -13.96
CA GLU A 185 -0.84 -24.26 -13.81
C GLU A 185 -1.65 -23.64 -12.66
N THR A 186 -1.03 -23.53 -11.48
CA THR A 186 -1.68 -23.10 -10.24
C THR A 186 -2.07 -21.62 -10.26
N LEU A 187 -1.22 -20.77 -10.82
CA LEU A 187 -1.44 -19.32 -10.81
C LEU A 187 -2.18 -18.83 -12.07
N ARG A 188 -2.65 -19.73 -12.95
CA ARG A 188 -3.20 -19.38 -14.26
C ARG A 188 -4.29 -18.30 -14.20
N ASP A 189 -5.21 -18.40 -13.25
CA ASP A 189 -6.32 -17.44 -13.13
C ASP A 189 -5.85 -16.08 -12.57
N LEU A 190 -4.96 -16.10 -11.58
CA LEU A 190 -4.30 -14.88 -11.05
C LEU A 190 -3.50 -14.16 -12.15
N LEU A 191 -2.80 -14.93 -12.98
CA LEU A 191 -2.02 -14.42 -14.11
C LEU A 191 -2.92 -13.84 -15.20
N ARG A 192 -4.08 -14.45 -15.48
CA ARG A 192 -5.07 -13.92 -16.43
C ARG A 192 -5.68 -12.61 -15.94
N ALA A 193 -6.04 -12.52 -14.67
CA ALA A 193 -6.57 -11.28 -14.09
C ALA A 193 -5.57 -10.12 -14.21
N GLN A 194 -4.27 -10.37 -13.98
CA GLN A 194 -3.23 -9.35 -14.19
C GLN A 194 -3.00 -8.99 -15.67
N GLN A 195 -3.10 -9.95 -16.59
CA GLN A 195 -3.00 -9.70 -18.02
C GLN A 195 -4.20 -8.95 -18.60
N GLN A 196 -5.38 -9.13 -17.99
CA GLN A 196 -6.61 -8.43 -18.34
C GLN A 196 -6.72 -7.03 -17.70
N ALA A 197 -5.74 -6.59 -16.92
CA ALA A 197 -5.63 -5.18 -16.55
C ALA A 197 -5.35 -4.37 -17.83
N ILE A 198 -6.41 -3.91 -18.49
CA ILE A 198 -6.37 -3.10 -19.70
C ILE A 198 -5.69 -1.77 -19.36
N GLY A 199 -4.37 -1.70 -19.51
CA GLY A 199 -3.61 -0.49 -19.28
C GLY A 199 -3.80 0.51 -20.43
N ILE A 200 -3.62 1.80 -20.14
CA ILE A 200 -3.65 2.89 -21.15
C ILE A 200 -2.79 2.56 -22.40
N PRO A 201 -1.57 1.98 -22.29
CA PRO A 201 -0.80 1.62 -23.48
C PRO A 201 -1.46 0.54 -24.34
N ASN A 202 -2.16 -0.42 -23.72
CA ASN A 202 -2.90 -1.46 -24.42
C ASN A 202 -4.12 -0.84 -25.14
N ILE A 203 -4.87 0.02 -24.45
CA ILE A 203 -5.99 0.77 -25.04
C ILE A 203 -5.53 1.59 -26.24
N GLN A 204 -4.46 2.37 -26.08
CA GLN A 204 -3.90 3.19 -27.14
C GLN A 204 -3.49 2.33 -28.33
N LYS A 205 -2.81 1.19 -28.10
CA LYS A 205 -2.39 0.26 -29.14
C LYS A 205 -3.58 -0.35 -29.88
N THR A 206 -4.55 -0.91 -29.17
CA THR A 206 -5.75 -1.50 -29.76
C THR A 206 -6.54 -0.47 -30.57
N VAL A 207 -6.68 0.75 -30.06
CA VAL A 207 -7.36 1.84 -30.78
C VAL A 207 -6.56 2.26 -32.02
N ALA A 208 -5.24 2.37 -31.92
CA ALA A 208 -4.40 2.68 -33.07
C ALA A 208 -4.51 1.61 -34.17
N ASP A 209 -4.45 0.33 -33.80
CA ASP A 209 -4.58 -0.80 -34.71
C ASP A 209 -5.96 -0.83 -35.39
N TYR A 210 -7.05 -0.60 -34.63
CA TYR A 210 -8.41 -0.57 -35.16
C TYR A 210 -8.64 0.56 -36.19
N TYR A 211 -8.05 1.73 -35.97
CA TYR A 211 -8.16 2.88 -36.88
C TYR A 211 -7.05 2.95 -37.93
N GLY A 212 -6.14 1.97 -37.99
CA GLY A 212 -5.03 1.93 -38.94
C GLY A 212 -4.02 3.08 -38.74
N LEU A 213 -3.84 3.53 -37.49
CA LEU A 213 -2.95 4.64 -37.14
C LEU A 213 -1.63 4.14 -36.55
N GLN A 214 -0.54 4.89 -36.73
CA GLN A 214 0.68 4.64 -35.98
C GLN A 214 0.60 5.26 -34.59
N MET A 215 1.22 4.62 -33.60
CA MET A 215 1.22 5.09 -32.21
C MET A 215 1.74 6.54 -32.07
N LYS A 216 2.76 6.90 -32.83
CA LYS A 216 3.33 8.25 -32.87
C LYS A 216 2.31 9.32 -33.28
N ASP A 217 1.36 8.97 -34.16
CA ASP A 217 0.33 9.89 -34.63
C ASP A 217 -0.73 10.08 -33.56
N LEU A 218 -1.10 9.00 -32.85
CA LEU A 218 -2.00 9.05 -31.69
C LEU A 218 -1.44 9.94 -30.56
N LEU A 219 -0.12 9.99 -30.38
CA LEU A 219 0.54 10.82 -29.35
C LEU A 219 0.92 12.24 -29.82
N SER A 220 0.77 12.54 -31.10
CA SER A 220 1.18 13.83 -31.69
C SER A 220 0.31 15.02 -31.25
N LYS A 221 0.82 16.25 -31.34
CA LYS A 221 0.02 17.47 -31.09
C LYS A 221 -0.99 17.81 -32.20
N ARG A 222 -1.01 17.06 -33.31
CA ARG A 222 -1.88 17.33 -34.48
C ARG A 222 -3.36 17.14 -34.11
N ARG A 223 -4.23 18.06 -34.53
CA ARG A 223 -5.66 18.08 -34.18
C ARG A 223 -6.61 17.67 -35.32
N THR A 224 -6.10 16.97 -36.33
CA THR A 224 -6.92 16.48 -37.45
C THR A 224 -8.02 15.54 -36.94
N ARG A 225 -9.20 15.61 -37.58
CA ARG A 225 -10.39 14.83 -37.19
C ARG A 225 -10.14 13.32 -37.18
N SER A 226 -9.29 12.84 -38.10
CA SER A 226 -8.84 11.45 -38.20
C SER A 226 -8.04 10.95 -36.98
N LEU A 227 -7.44 11.86 -36.20
CA LEU A 227 -6.71 11.53 -34.96
C LEU A 227 -7.52 11.84 -33.71
N ALA A 228 -8.34 12.89 -33.75
CA ALA A 228 -9.13 13.33 -32.60
C ALA A 228 -10.15 12.27 -32.14
N ARG A 229 -10.88 11.65 -33.08
CA ARG A 229 -11.90 10.63 -32.75
C ARG A 229 -11.27 9.36 -32.14
N PRO A 230 -10.19 8.77 -32.70
CA PRO A 230 -9.47 7.68 -32.05
C PRO A 230 -8.95 8.04 -30.66
N ARG A 231 -8.41 9.25 -30.44
CA ARG A 231 -7.99 9.68 -29.10
C ARG A 231 -9.14 9.75 -28.11
N GLN A 232 -10.28 10.29 -28.52
CA GLN A 232 -11.47 10.36 -27.67
C GLN A 232 -11.95 8.95 -27.27
N VAL A 233 -11.93 8.00 -28.21
CA VAL A 233 -12.24 6.59 -27.92
C VAL A 233 -11.22 6.00 -26.94
N ALA A 234 -9.93 6.21 -27.15
CA ALA A 234 -8.89 5.75 -26.22
C ALA A 234 -9.05 6.38 -24.82
N MET A 235 -9.39 7.67 -24.72
CA MET A 235 -9.65 8.36 -23.46
C MET A 235 -10.93 7.88 -22.77
N ALA A 236 -11.97 7.56 -23.54
CA ALA A 236 -13.23 7.03 -23.02
C ALA A 236 -13.07 5.59 -22.50
N LEU A 237 -12.30 4.76 -23.19
CA LEU A 237 -11.97 3.39 -22.76
C LEU A 237 -11.00 3.34 -21.57
N ALA A 238 -10.22 4.41 -21.36
CA ALA A 238 -9.27 4.54 -20.27
C ALA A 238 -9.86 5.19 -19.00
N LYS A 239 -11.12 5.64 -19.06
CA LYS A 239 -11.90 6.12 -17.91
C LYS A 239 -12.72 4.98 -17.32
#